data_AF-A0A3N0EGV1-F1
#
_entry.id   AF-A0A3N0EGV1-F1
#
_cell.length_a   1.000
_cell.length_b   1.000
_cell.length_c   1.000
_cell.angle_alpha   90.00
_cell.angle_beta   90.00
_cell.angle_gamma   90.00
#
_symmetry.space_group_name_H-M   'P 1'
#
loop_
_entity.id
_entity.type
_entity.pdbx_description
1 polymer ?
#
loop_
_entity_poly.entity_id
_entity_poly.type
_entity_poly.pdbx_seq_one_letter_code
_entity_poly.pdbx_strand_id
1 'polypeptide(L)'
;MDFRTLLILLLIAVVLFGAKKLPDLARSIGRSARILKSETKGFREDEEDSSTESASESGSSRGAQAQPYDRDAPASQSQQPGYAELPPSQYVVDENGQPVPRQHGS
;
A
#
# COMPACT_ATOMS: atom_id res chain seq x y z
N MET A 1 26.91 29.92 0.57
CA MET A 1 26.54 28.65 1.22
C MET A 1 27.50 27.61 0.72
N ASP A 2 28.57 27.37 1.47
CA ASP A 2 29.67 26.51 1.03
C ASP A 2 29.22 25.06 1.09
N PHE A 3 29.57 24.27 0.06
CA PHE A 3 29.16 22.87 -0.05
C PHE A 3 29.59 22.05 1.18
N ARG A 4 30.71 22.44 1.80
CA ARG A 4 31.24 21.83 3.02
C ARG A 4 30.29 21.93 4.20
N THR A 5 29.59 23.05 4.36
CA THR A 5 28.63 23.29 5.46
C THR A 5 27.38 22.43 5.29
N LEU A 6 26.93 22.24 4.05
CA LEU A 6 25.78 21.36 3.74
C LEU A 6 26.06 19.90 4.11
N LEU A 7 27.27 19.40 3.83
CA LEU A 7 27.66 18.04 4.21
C LEU A 7 27.68 17.84 5.73
N ILE A 8 28.14 18.83 6.49
CA ILE A 8 28.17 18.77 7.95
C ILE A 8 26.73 18.75 8.51
N LEU A 9 25.84 19.60 7.98
CA LEU A 9 24.42 19.60 8.36
C LEU A 9 23.73 18.27 8.06
N LEU A 10 23.98 17.70 6.87
CA LEU A 10 23.45 16.39 6.49
C LEU A 10 23.93 15.30 7.45
N LEU A 11 25.21 15.31 7.81
CA LEU A 11 25.80 14.35 8.75
C LEU A 11 25.10 14.41 10.12
N ILE A 12 24.91 15.63 10.66
CA ILE A 12 24.21 15.83 11.93
C ILE A 12 22.76 15.34 11.84
N ALA A 13 22.05 15.64 10.75
CA ALA A 13 20.69 15.16 10.54
C ALA A 13 20.62 13.62 10.48
N VAL A 14 21.57 12.96 9.83
CA VAL A 14 21.65 11.48 9.77
C VAL A 14 21.88 10.88 11.15
N VAL A 15 22.69 11.52 12.02
CA VAL A 15 22.91 11.03 13.39
C VAL A 15 21.66 11.20 14.25
N LEU A 16 20.95 12.32 14.13
CA LEU A 16 19.75 12.60 14.93
C LEU A 16 18.53 11.76 14.50
N PHE A 17 18.29 11.68 13.19
CA PHE A 17 17.13 10.99 12.64
C PHE A 17 17.42 9.51 12.33
N GLY A 18 18.68 9.14 12.11
CA GLY A 18 19.10 7.80 11.71
C GLY A 18 19.03 7.58 10.19
N ALA A 19 19.99 6.80 9.68
CA ALA A 19 20.13 6.52 8.23
C ALA A 19 18.90 5.84 7.60
N LYS A 20 18.07 5.14 8.38
CA LYS A 20 16.82 4.52 7.90
C LYS A 20 15.63 5.47 7.86
N LYS A 21 15.64 6.59 8.60
CA LYS A 21 14.49 7.52 8.67
C LYS A 21 14.54 8.59 7.60
N LEU A 22 15.70 9.15 7.28
CA LEU A 22 15.85 10.07 6.14
C LEU A 22 15.28 9.55 4.82
N PRO A 23 15.59 8.32 4.35
CA PRO A 23 15.02 7.81 3.10
C PRO A 23 13.52 7.54 3.21
N ASP A 24 13.02 7.21 4.40
CA ASP A 24 11.60 6.96 4.65
C ASP A 24 10.80 8.26 4.60
N LEU A 25 11.29 9.31 5.26
CA LEU A 25 10.74 10.67 5.19
C LEU A 25 10.80 11.24 3.77
N ALA A 26 11.90 11.03 3.05
CA ALA A 26 12.02 11.46 1.66
C ALA A 26 11.01 10.73 0.75
N ARG A 27 10.78 9.43 0.97
CA ARG A 27 9.78 8.64 0.22
C ARG A 27 8.34 9.06 0.52
N SER A 28 8.01 9.39 1.77
CA SER A 28 6.66 9.86 2.13
C SER A 28 6.38 11.25 1.57
N ILE A 29 7.32 12.19 1.74
CA ILE A 29 7.23 13.55 1.19
C ILE A 29 7.19 13.50 -0.35
N GLY A 30 8.00 12.64 -0.97
CA GLY A 30 8.00 12.47 -2.43
C GLY A 30 6.67 11.97 -3.00
N ARG A 31 5.96 11.10 -2.28
CA ARG A 31 4.61 10.65 -2.68
C ARG A 31 3.59 11.78 -2.62
N SER A 32 3.57 12.57 -1.55
CA SER A 32 2.67 13.74 -1.43
C SER A 32 3.02 14.83 -2.44
N ALA A 33 4.31 15.12 -2.64
CA ALA A 33 4.78 16.10 -3.61
C ALA A 33 4.42 15.70 -5.06
N ARG A 34 4.41 14.41 -5.40
CA ARG A 34 4.02 13.95 -6.75
C ARG A 34 2.56 14.26 -7.06
N ILE A 35 1.66 14.06 -6.09
CA ILE A 35 0.22 14.32 -6.25
C ILE A 35 -0.03 15.82 -6.41
N LEU A 36 0.57 16.63 -5.54
CA LEU A 36 0.48 18.09 -5.63
C LEU A 36 1.10 18.61 -6.94
N LYS A 37 2.20 18.00 -7.40
CA LYS A 37 2.86 18.37 -8.66
C LYS A 37 2.00 18.00 -9.87
N SER A 38 1.28 16.88 -9.87
CA SER A 38 0.36 16.52 -10.96
C SER A 38 -0.88 17.42 -11.02
N GLU A 39 -1.45 17.79 -9.87
CA GLU A 39 -2.58 18.73 -9.82
C GLU A 39 -2.15 20.15 -10.24
N THR A 40 -0.97 20.59 -9.78
CA THR A 40 -0.38 21.88 -10.20
C THR A 40 0.05 21.85 -11.67
N LYS A 41 0.46 20.70 -12.20
CA LYS A 41 0.86 20.56 -13.61
C LYS A 41 -0.35 20.71 -14.53
N GLY A 42 -1.51 20.13 -14.20
CA GLY A 42 -2.73 20.33 -14.96
C GLY A 42 -3.13 21.80 -15.09
N PHE A 43 -2.87 22.61 -14.06
CA PHE A 43 -3.11 24.07 -14.12
C PHE A 43 -2.09 24.85 -14.95
N ARG A 44 -0.89 24.28 -15.18
CA ARG A 44 0.17 24.87 -16.03
C ARG A 44 0.14 24.33 -17.47
N GLU A 45 -0.34 23.11 -17.66
CA GLU A 45 -0.52 22.46 -18.97
C GLU A 45 -1.68 23.09 -19.77
N ASP A 46 -2.72 23.62 -19.11
CA ASP A 46 -3.77 24.42 -19.76
C ASP A 46 -3.23 25.69 -20.46
N GLU A 47 -1.98 26.11 -20.20
CA GLU A 47 -1.30 27.24 -20.87
C GLU A 47 -0.23 26.78 -21.89
N GLU A 48 0.16 25.50 -21.90
CA GLU A 48 1.27 24.94 -22.71
C GLU A 48 0.90 23.67 -23.51
N ASP A 49 -0.39 23.39 -23.71
CA ASP A 49 -0.91 22.25 -24.48
C ASP A 49 -0.49 22.30 -25.96
N SER A 50 0.76 21.93 -26.27
CA SER A 50 1.19 21.46 -27.60
C SER A 50 2.61 20.87 -27.67
N SER A 51 3.28 20.51 -26.57
CA SER A 51 4.58 19.82 -26.68
C SER A 51 4.91 18.90 -25.52
N THR A 52 4.94 17.59 -25.85
CA THR A 52 5.60 16.51 -25.10
C THR A 52 4.71 15.72 -24.14
N GLU A 53 3.87 14.91 -24.77
CA GLU A 53 3.39 13.64 -24.25
C GLU A 53 4.54 12.80 -23.67
N SER A 54 4.30 12.22 -22.49
CA SER A 54 5.03 11.09 -21.91
C SER A 54 6.45 11.33 -21.36
N ALA A 55 6.55 11.37 -20.03
CA ALA A 55 7.75 10.92 -19.32
C ALA A 55 7.35 10.10 -18.09
N SER A 56 7.25 8.79 -18.34
CA SER A 56 7.63 7.71 -17.42
C SER A 56 6.86 7.58 -16.12
N GLU A 57 5.85 6.71 -16.21
CA GLU A 57 5.58 5.68 -15.22
C GLU A 57 6.88 5.03 -14.71
N SER A 58 7.36 5.42 -13.53
CA SER A 58 8.24 4.54 -12.72
C SER A 58 8.30 5.01 -11.27
N GLY A 59 8.05 4.08 -10.34
CA GLY A 59 8.08 4.35 -8.91
C GLY A 59 7.22 3.42 -8.05
N SER A 60 6.80 2.26 -8.56
CA SER A 60 6.31 1.16 -7.72
C SER A 60 7.48 0.62 -6.89
N SER A 61 7.64 1.14 -5.67
CA SER A 61 8.53 0.52 -4.68
C SER A 61 7.79 -0.62 -4.00
N ARG A 62 7.79 -1.77 -4.67
CA ARG A 62 7.79 -3.10 -4.02
C ARG A 62 8.96 -3.14 -3.05
N GLY A 63 8.68 -3.16 -1.76
CA GLY A 63 9.71 -3.21 -0.73
C GLY A 63 9.16 -3.66 0.61
N ALA A 64 8.76 -4.94 0.70
CA ALA A 64 8.83 -5.80 1.89
C ALA A 64 8.15 -7.16 1.61
N GLN A 65 8.77 -8.01 0.80
CA GLN A 65 8.55 -9.46 0.87
C GLN A 65 9.87 -10.10 1.25
N ALA A 66 10.07 -10.31 2.55
CA ALA A 66 10.99 -11.32 3.05
C ALA A 66 10.15 -12.58 3.26
N GLN A 67 10.23 -13.54 2.34
CA GLN A 67 9.74 -14.89 2.55
C GLN A 67 10.89 -15.77 3.05
N PRO A 68 10.83 -16.32 4.27
CA PRO A 68 11.41 -17.61 4.58
C PRO A 68 10.40 -18.69 4.22
N TYR A 69 10.78 -19.54 3.28
CA TYR A 69 10.05 -20.71 2.82
C TYR A 69 10.38 -21.87 3.80
N ASP A 70 9.43 -22.28 4.64
CA ASP A 70 9.46 -23.61 5.26
C ASP A 70 8.62 -24.54 4.39
N ARG A 71 9.32 -25.42 3.67
CA ARG A 71 8.76 -26.40 2.75
C ARG A 71 8.86 -27.77 3.41
N ASP A 72 7.79 -28.20 4.06
CA ASP A 72 7.47 -29.61 4.29
C ASP A 72 5.95 -29.82 4.22
N ALA A 73 5.56 -30.77 3.38
CA ALA A 73 4.21 -31.08 2.85
C ALA A 73 3.32 -31.85 3.87
N PRO A 74 2.05 -32.31 3.59
CA PRO A 74 1.36 -32.45 2.30
C PRO A 74 -0.17 -32.13 2.28
N ALA A 75 -0.78 -32.38 1.12
CA ALA A 75 -2.09 -31.96 0.64
C ALA A 75 -3.32 -32.49 1.37
N SER A 76 -4.42 -31.73 1.32
CA SER A 76 -5.83 -32.19 1.26
C SER A 76 -6.68 -31.00 0.76
N GLN A 77 -7.08 -30.95 -0.51
CA GLN A 77 -8.32 -31.52 -1.08
C GLN A 77 -9.53 -30.55 -0.95
N SER A 78 -9.82 -29.88 -2.08
CA SER A 78 -11.12 -29.35 -2.53
C SER A 78 -12.05 -28.65 -1.52
N GLN A 79 -12.21 -27.33 -1.66
CA GLN A 79 -13.47 -26.66 -1.29
C GLN A 79 -13.93 -25.73 -2.43
N GLN A 80 -15.19 -25.95 -2.84
CA GLN A 80 -15.96 -25.23 -3.85
C GLN A 80 -15.94 -23.71 -3.68
N PRO A 81 -16.28 -22.94 -4.74
CA PRO A 81 -16.67 -21.55 -4.59
C PRO A 81 -18.04 -21.49 -3.89
N GLY A 82 -18.03 -21.73 -2.58
CA GLY A 82 -19.16 -21.58 -1.67
C GLY A 82 -19.01 -20.25 -0.94
N TYR A 83 -20.03 -19.41 -1.05
CA TYR A 83 -20.39 -18.27 -0.22
C TYR A 83 -19.49 -18.01 1.01
N ALA A 84 -19.04 -16.76 1.15
CA ALA A 84 -18.31 -16.26 2.31
C ALA A 84 -18.92 -16.81 3.61
N GLU A 85 -18.11 -17.58 4.34
CA GLU A 85 -18.48 -18.14 5.64
C GLU A 85 -18.82 -16.98 6.58
N LEU A 86 -20.11 -16.89 6.93
CA LEU A 86 -20.59 -15.93 7.91
C LEU A 86 -19.99 -16.31 9.28
N PRO A 87 -19.56 -15.33 10.09
CA PRO A 87 -18.93 -15.59 11.39
C PRO A 87 -19.82 -16.52 12.25
N PRO A 88 -19.24 -17.45 13.03
CA PRO A 88 -19.94 -18.53 13.74
C PRO A 88 -20.96 -18.05 14.79
N SER A 89 -21.06 -16.75 15.04
CA SER A 89 -22.01 -16.10 15.93
C SER A 89 -23.21 -15.45 15.22
N GLN A 90 -23.33 -15.58 13.90
CA GLN A 90 -24.52 -15.15 13.15
C GLN A 90 -25.57 -16.27 13.10
N TYR A 91 -26.54 -16.18 14.01
CA TYR A 91 -27.77 -16.97 13.96
C TYR A 91 -28.68 -16.40 12.88
N VAL A 92 -29.18 -17.26 11.98
CA VAL A 92 -30.20 -16.85 11.02
C VAL A 92 -31.52 -16.75 11.78
N VAL A 93 -32.13 -15.57 11.72
CA VAL A 93 -33.39 -15.25 12.40
C VAL A 93 -34.49 -15.16 11.36
N ASP A 94 -35.62 -15.84 11.55
CA ASP A 94 -36.79 -15.73 10.67
C ASP A 94 -37.56 -14.41 10.89
N GLU A 95 -38.56 -14.11 10.04
CA GLU A 95 -39.36 -12.87 10.14
C GLU A 95 -40.07 -12.70 11.51
N ASN A 96 -40.19 -13.77 12.30
CA ASN A 96 -40.77 -13.73 13.64
C ASN A 96 -39.71 -13.61 14.75
N GLY A 97 -38.45 -13.38 14.41
CA GLY A 97 -37.39 -13.16 15.40
C GLY A 97 -36.83 -14.44 16.03
N GLN A 98 -37.16 -15.63 15.51
CA GLN A 98 -36.71 -16.89 16.09
C GLN A 98 -35.44 -17.43 15.41
N PRO A 99 -34.46 -17.97 16.17
CA PRO A 99 -33.26 -18.57 15.61
C PRO A 99 -33.60 -19.95 15.03
N VAL A 100 -33.43 -20.11 13.71
CA VAL A 100 -33.69 -21.39 13.04
C VAL A 100 -32.42 -22.24 12.94
N PRO A 101 -32.44 -23.53 13.35
CA PRO A 101 -31.32 -24.43 13.19
C PRO A 101 -31.10 -24.72 11.69
N ARG A 102 -29.87 -24.55 11.20
CA ARG A 102 -29.54 -24.82 9.80
C ARG A 102 -29.71 -26.31 9.51
N GLN A 103 -30.73 -26.68 8.74
CA GLN A 103 -30.80 -28.01 8.13
C GLN A 103 -29.68 -28.12 7.08
N HIS A 104 -28.62 -28.87 7.40
CA HIS A 104 -27.70 -29.37 6.40
C HIS A 104 -28.43 -30.45 5.60
N GLY A 105 -28.65 -30.23 4.30
CA GLY A 105 -29.12 -31.26 3.38
C GLY A 105 -28.15 -32.44 3.38
N SER A 106 -28.69 -33.65 3.32
CA SER A 106 -27.93 -34.91 3.22
C SER A 106 -27.40 -35.15 1.81
#